data_AF-A0A354PE42-F1
#
_entry.id   AF-A0A354PE42-F1
#
_cell.length_a   1.000
_cell.length_b   1.000
_cell.length_c   1.000
_cell.angle_alpha   90.00
_cell.angle_beta   90.00
_cell.angle_gamma   90.00
#
_symmetry.space_group_name_H-M   'P 1'
#
loop_
_entity.id
_entity.type
_entity.pdbx_description
1 polymer ?
#
loop_
_entity_poly.entity_id
_entity_poly.type
_entity_poly.pdbx_seq_one_letter_code
_entity_poly.pdbx_strand_id
1 'polypeptide(L)'
;AMVRFTAQENTLDSGKRWGPIRNVYIQYASDPMVFFSPDLMIKQPEWLQGKRGPDVSPHLNWYPVVTFLKVAFDLPMAISVPAGYGHNYAPAHYIDAWVAVTDPQDWSEEKSKRLSDLIIPLTPL
;
A
#
# COMPACT_ATOMS: atom_id res chain seq x y z
N ALA A 1 -0.58 -11.41 16.46
CA ALA A 1 -0.59 -11.64 15.00
C ALA A 1 0.84 -11.66 14.49
N MET A 2 1.17 -12.53 13.53
CA MET A 2 2.49 -12.58 12.89
C MET A 2 2.59 -11.67 11.66
N VAL A 3 1.45 -11.33 11.05
CA VAL A 3 1.35 -10.51 9.84
C VAL A 3 0.42 -9.33 10.12
N ARG A 4 0.81 -8.14 9.66
CA ARG A 4 -0.04 -6.94 9.63
C ARG A 4 0.11 -6.26 8.26
N PHE A 5 -0.89 -5.46 7.91
CA PHE A 5 -0.93 -4.69 6.67
C PHE A 5 -1.03 -3.21 7.00
N THR A 6 -0.46 -2.37 6.15
CA THR A 6 -0.60 -0.92 6.20
C THR A 6 -0.52 -0.34 4.79
N ALA A 7 -0.85 0.94 4.64
CA ALA A 7 -0.80 1.64 3.37
C ALA A 7 -0.31 3.09 3.60
N GLN A 8 -0.94 4.07 2.96
CA GLN A 8 -0.66 5.50 3.16
C GLN A 8 -0.95 5.94 4.59
N GLU A 9 -1.99 5.38 5.19
CA GLU A 9 -2.31 5.58 6.59
C GLU A 9 -1.76 4.41 7.42
N ASN A 10 -1.06 4.74 8.50
CA ASN A 10 -0.54 3.74 9.42
C ASN A 10 -1.70 3.07 10.17
N THR A 11 -1.94 1.80 9.85
CA THR A 11 -2.97 0.96 10.48
C THR A 11 -2.37 -0.26 11.19
N LEU A 12 -1.07 -0.18 11.53
CA LEU A 12 -0.36 -1.30 12.13
C LEU A 12 -0.77 -1.58 13.58
N ASP A 13 -1.37 -0.64 14.29
CA ASP A 13 -1.95 -0.95 15.60
C ASP A 13 -3.26 -1.72 15.44
N SER A 14 -3.21 -2.98 15.87
CA SER A 14 -4.37 -3.89 15.84
C SER A 14 -4.91 -4.21 17.23
N GLY A 15 -4.35 -3.60 18.29
CA GLY A 15 -4.62 -3.94 19.68
C GLY A 15 -4.15 -5.34 20.10
N LYS A 16 -3.57 -6.13 19.18
CA LYS A 16 -3.08 -7.49 19.42
C LYS A 16 -1.57 -7.47 19.64
N ARG A 17 -1.07 -8.36 20.51
CA ARG A 17 0.38 -8.58 20.65
C ARG A 17 0.99 -9.17 19.37
N TRP A 18 2.23 -8.80 19.06
CA TRP A 18 3.04 -9.46 18.04
C TRP A 18 3.30 -10.94 18.38
N GLY A 19 3.43 -11.77 17.34
CA GLY A 19 3.97 -13.13 17.47
C GLY A 19 5.50 -13.14 17.62
N PRO A 20 6.12 -14.33 17.62
CA PRO A 20 7.59 -14.46 17.69
C PRO A 20 8.30 -13.89 16.45
N ILE A 21 7.59 -13.73 15.34
CA ILE A 21 8.06 -13.10 14.10
C ILE A 21 7.10 -11.97 13.75
N ARG A 22 7.65 -10.82 13.35
CA ARG A 22 6.88 -9.63 12.92
C ARG A 22 7.04 -9.46 11.40
N ASN A 23 5.92 -9.53 10.67
CA ASN A 23 5.88 -9.26 9.24
C ASN A 23 4.88 -8.14 8.97
N VAL A 24 5.30 -7.17 8.18
CA VAL A 24 4.45 -6.06 7.72
C VAL A 24 4.44 -6.05 6.20
N TYR A 25 3.25 -6.00 5.62
CA TYR A 25 3.05 -5.71 4.21
C TYR A 25 2.56 -4.28 4.06
N ILE A 26 3.28 -3.48 3.27
CA ILE A 26 2.81 -2.18 2.81
C ILE A 26 2.17 -2.42 1.46
N GLN A 27 0.89 -2.10 1.31
CA GLN A 27 0.14 -2.38 0.09
C GLN A 27 -0.84 -1.24 -0.19
N TYR A 28 -0.63 -0.53 -1.29
CA TYR A 28 -1.59 0.48 -1.74
C TYR A 28 -2.68 -0.17 -2.55
N ALA A 29 -3.93 0.18 -2.28
CA ALA A 29 -5.05 -0.42 -2.97
C ALA A 29 -5.17 0.05 -4.43
N SER A 30 -4.58 1.21 -4.76
CA SER A 30 -4.45 1.71 -6.14
C SER A 30 -3.29 1.12 -6.93
N ASP A 31 -2.49 0.20 -6.39
CA ASP A 31 -1.31 -0.38 -7.07
C ASP A 31 -1.71 -1.40 -8.16
N PRO A 32 -1.64 -1.05 -9.46
CA PRO A 32 -2.03 -1.99 -10.51
C PRO A 32 -1.07 -3.17 -10.64
N MET A 33 0.21 -3.03 -10.24
CA MET A 33 1.21 -4.10 -10.36
C MET A 33 0.91 -5.27 -9.42
N VAL A 34 0.48 -4.98 -8.19
CA VAL A 34 0.17 -6.01 -7.19
C VAL A 34 -1.14 -6.73 -7.51
N PHE A 35 -2.10 -6.05 -8.13
CA PHE A 35 -3.43 -6.59 -8.41
C PHE A 35 -3.63 -7.12 -9.83
N PHE A 36 -2.65 -6.96 -10.72
CA PHE A 36 -2.73 -7.46 -12.09
C PHE A 36 -2.72 -8.99 -12.10
N SER A 37 -3.74 -9.57 -12.75
CA SER A 37 -3.88 -11.01 -12.93
C SER A 37 -4.66 -11.31 -14.22
N PRO A 38 -4.29 -12.34 -15.00
CA PRO A 38 -5.09 -12.83 -16.11
C PRO A 38 -6.53 -13.19 -15.72
N ASP A 39 -6.77 -13.57 -14.46
CA ASP A 39 -8.10 -13.90 -13.95
C ASP A 39 -9.09 -12.73 -14.04
N LEU A 40 -8.60 -11.48 -14.09
CA LEU A 40 -9.44 -10.29 -14.30
C LEU A 40 -10.27 -10.36 -15.59
N MET A 41 -9.86 -11.19 -16.57
CA MET A 41 -10.62 -11.41 -17.80
C MET A 41 -11.92 -12.17 -17.56
N ILE A 42 -11.97 -13.05 -16.56
CA ILE A 42 -13.06 -14.02 -16.37
C ILE A 42 -13.71 -13.99 -14.98
N LYS A 43 -13.05 -13.39 -13.98
CA LYS A 43 -13.50 -13.35 -12.60
C LYS A 43 -13.40 -11.93 -12.03
N GLN A 44 -14.46 -11.50 -11.34
CA GLN A 44 -14.43 -10.27 -10.55
C GLN A 44 -13.48 -10.44 -9.36
N PRO A 45 -12.44 -9.60 -9.22
CA PRO A 45 -11.53 -9.72 -8.11
C PRO A 45 -12.18 -9.25 -6.79
N GLU A 46 -11.72 -9.80 -5.67
CA GLU A 46 -12.26 -9.47 -4.35
C GLU A 46 -12.08 -7.99 -3.98
N TRP A 47 -11.00 -7.36 -4.42
CA TRP A 47 -10.73 -5.93 -4.14
C TRP A 47 -11.67 -4.96 -4.88
N LEU A 48 -12.47 -5.44 -5.85
CA LEU A 48 -13.57 -4.69 -6.47
C LEU A 48 -14.94 -5.01 -5.88
N GLN A 49 -15.02 -5.90 -4.89
CA GLN A 49 -16.25 -6.28 -4.21
C GLN A 49 -16.36 -5.56 -2.86
N GLY A 50 -17.57 -5.09 -2.52
CA GLY A 50 -17.83 -4.46 -1.23
C GLY A 50 -17.03 -3.17 -0.99
N LYS A 51 -16.44 -3.05 0.21
CA LYS A 51 -15.64 -1.88 0.61
C LYS A 51 -14.27 -1.93 -0.08
N ARG A 52 -14.03 -0.99 -0.98
CA ARG A 52 -12.76 -0.83 -1.70
C ARG A 52 -11.75 -0.05 -0.85
N GLY A 53 -10.48 -0.15 -1.23
CA GLY A 53 -9.43 0.67 -0.62
C GLY A 53 -9.66 2.18 -0.83
N PRO A 54 -9.07 3.03 0.03
CA PRO A 54 -9.39 4.46 0.10
C PRO A 54 -9.11 5.25 -1.19
N ASP A 55 -8.17 4.77 -2.00
CA ASP A 55 -7.70 5.39 -3.24
C ASP A 55 -8.15 4.63 -4.51
N VAL A 56 -9.02 3.63 -4.36
CA VAL A 56 -9.67 2.95 -5.50
C VAL A 56 -10.95 3.68 -5.85
N SER A 57 -11.06 4.15 -7.10
CA SER A 57 -12.23 4.90 -7.56
C SER A 57 -13.53 4.10 -7.34
N PRO A 58 -14.59 4.72 -6.75
CA PRO A 58 -15.90 4.07 -6.63
C PRO A 58 -16.55 3.81 -8.01
N HIS A 59 -16.09 4.50 -9.06
CA HIS A 59 -16.56 4.32 -10.43
C HIS A 59 -15.83 3.20 -11.18
N LEU A 60 -14.78 2.60 -10.60
CA LEU A 60 -14.11 1.45 -11.18
C LEU A 60 -14.96 0.19 -11.00
N ASN A 61 -15.82 -0.08 -11.96
CA ASN A 61 -16.61 -1.31 -11.99
C ASN A 61 -15.89 -2.40 -12.77
N TRP A 62 -16.09 -3.65 -12.34
CA TRP A 62 -15.56 -4.80 -13.04
C TRP A 62 -16.38 -5.08 -14.31
N TYR A 63 -15.68 -5.11 -15.43
CA TYR A 63 -16.19 -5.56 -16.72
C TYR A 63 -15.19 -6.59 -17.26
N PRO A 64 -15.63 -7.83 -17.58
CA PRO A 64 -14.76 -8.87 -18.13
C PRO A 64 -13.91 -8.34 -19.29
N VAL A 65 -12.63 -8.71 -19.33
CA VAL A 65 -11.61 -8.26 -20.31
C VAL A 65 -11.30 -6.75 -20.26
N VAL A 66 -12.30 -5.88 -20.16
CA VAL A 66 -12.13 -4.42 -20.08
C VAL A 66 -11.36 -4.02 -18.82
N THR A 67 -11.68 -4.58 -17.66
CA THR A 67 -10.94 -4.31 -16.42
C THR A 67 -9.52 -4.87 -16.49
N PHE A 68 -9.32 -6.05 -17.08
CA PHE A 68 -7.98 -6.58 -17.34
C PHE A 68 -7.16 -5.60 -18.19
N LEU A 69 -7.72 -5.10 -19.29
CA LEU A 69 -7.04 -4.12 -20.15
C LEU A 69 -6.76 -2.82 -19.41
N LYS A 70 -7.72 -2.28 -18.65
CA LYS A 70 -7.52 -1.07 -17.84
C LYS A 70 -6.34 -1.21 -16.88
N VAL A 71 -6.32 -2.28 -16.07
CA VAL A 71 -5.21 -2.52 -15.13
C VAL A 71 -3.90 -2.75 -15.89
N ALA A 72 -3.92 -3.48 -17.01
CA ALA A 72 -2.73 -3.70 -17.84
C ALA A 72 -2.15 -2.38 -18.39
N PHE A 73 -3.00 -1.46 -18.84
CA PHE A 73 -2.60 -0.15 -19.34
C PHE A 73 -2.05 0.77 -18.23
N ASP A 74 -2.44 0.56 -16.98
CA ASP A 74 -1.91 1.31 -15.85
C ASP A 74 -0.52 0.83 -15.43
N LEU A 75 -0.11 -0.41 -15.75
CA LEU A 75 1.19 -0.97 -15.36
C LEU A 75 2.39 -0.12 -15.80
N PRO A 76 2.52 0.34 -17.07
CA PRO A 76 3.66 1.15 -17.49
C PRO A 76 3.73 2.50 -16.78
N MET A 77 2.60 2.99 -16.26
CA MET A 77 2.48 4.28 -15.58
C MET A 77 2.39 4.13 -14.05
N ALA A 78 2.59 2.92 -13.52
CA ALA A 78 2.32 2.61 -12.12
C ALA A 78 3.17 3.44 -11.14
N ILE A 79 4.33 3.93 -11.58
CA ILE A 79 5.21 4.81 -10.80
C ILE A 79 5.14 6.29 -11.20
N SER A 80 4.34 6.66 -12.21
CA SER A 80 4.20 8.03 -12.71
C SER A 80 3.13 8.85 -11.98
N VAL A 81 2.59 8.30 -10.90
CA VAL A 81 1.64 8.96 -10.00
C VAL A 81 2.40 9.58 -8.82
N PRO A 82 1.82 10.57 -8.10
CA PRO A 82 2.45 11.13 -6.91
C PRO A 82 2.86 10.04 -5.91
N ALA A 83 3.96 10.28 -5.19
CA ALA A 83 4.40 9.37 -4.14
C ALA A 83 3.28 9.11 -3.13
N GLY A 84 3.09 7.84 -2.76
CA GLY A 84 1.98 7.40 -1.92
C GLY A 84 0.79 6.82 -2.68
N TYR A 85 0.85 6.72 -4.01
CA TYR A 85 -0.21 6.12 -4.83
C TYR A 85 0.36 5.13 -5.84
N GLY A 86 -0.50 4.28 -6.39
CA GLY A 86 -0.10 3.27 -7.37
C GLY A 86 1.06 2.41 -6.85
N HIS A 87 2.05 2.18 -7.69
CA HIS A 87 3.29 1.51 -7.32
C HIS A 87 4.39 2.47 -6.85
N ASN A 88 4.10 3.77 -6.73
CA ASN A 88 5.05 4.78 -6.26
C ASN A 88 5.01 4.87 -4.72
N TYR A 89 5.57 3.88 -4.03
CA TYR A 89 5.55 3.82 -2.56
C TYR A 89 6.38 4.93 -1.93
N ALA A 90 5.73 5.77 -1.11
CA ALA A 90 6.41 6.87 -0.45
C ALA A 90 7.40 6.35 0.62
N PRO A 91 8.66 6.81 0.63
CA PRO A 91 9.65 6.45 1.66
C PRO A 91 9.15 6.65 3.10
N ALA A 92 8.34 7.68 3.32
CA ALA A 92 7.70 7.96 4.61
C ALA A 92 6.87 6.78 5.15
N HIS A 93 6.11 6.09 4.30
CA HIS A 93 5.22 5.01 4.72
C HIS A 93 5.98 3.74 5.16
N TYR A 94 7.28 3.63 4.83
CA TYR A 94 8.13 2.54 5.32
C TYR A 94 8.58 2.72 6.76
N ILE A 95 8.62 3.96 7.28
CA ILE A 95 9.11 4.25 8.63
C ILE A 95 8.30 3.48 9.67
N ASP A 96 6.97 3.55 9.58
CA ASP A 96 6.07 2.85 10.50
C ASP A 96 6.24 1.34 10.45
N ALA A 97 6.41 0.78 9.24
CA ALA A 97 6.66 -0.64 9.07
C ALA A 97 7.99 -1.07 9.72
N TRP A 98 9.06 -0.30 9.51
CA TRP A 98 10.36 -0.56 10.09
C TRP A 98 10.34 -0.49 11.62
N VAL A 99 9.74 0.55 12.18
CA VAL A 99 9.56 0.69 13.64
C VAL A 99 8.78 -0.50 14.20
N ALA A 100 7.68 -0.90 13.55
CA ALA A 100 6.85 -1.99 14.00
C ALA A 100 7.59 -3.35 14.02
N VAL A 101 8.42 -3.64 13.01
CA VAL A 101 9.13 -4.93 12.93
C VAL A 101 10.44 -4.96 13.72
N THR A 102 11.12 -3.83 13.88
CA THR A 102 12.44 -3.77 14.57
C THR A 102 12.36 -3.42 16.04
N ASP A 103 11.27 -2.81 16.50
CA ASP A 103 11.07 -2.41 17.91
C ASP A 103 12.24 -1.60 18.50
N PRO A 104 12.67 -0.51 17.83
CA PRO A 104 13.85 0.22 18.24
C PRO A 104 13.66 0.83 19.64
N GLN A 105 14.65 0.63 20.50
CA GLN A 105 14.64 1.24 21.84
C GLN A 105 14.69 2.76 21.73
N ASP A 106 14.01 3.44 22.67
CA ASP A 106 13.93 4.90 22.74
C ASP A 106 13.41 5.60 21.46
N TRP A 107 12.62 4.91 20.63
CA TRP A 107 12.05 5.50 19.41
C TRP A 107 10.67 6.10 19.65
N SER A 108 10.54 7.41 19.45
CA SER A 108 9.27 8.14 19.60
C SER A 108 8.62 8.45 18.24
N GLU A 109 7.32 8.73 18.26
CA GLU A 109 6.60 9.23 17.08
C GLU A 109 7.21 10.53 16.52
N GLU A 110 7.74 11.39 17.38
CA GLU A 110 8.46 12.60 16.97
C GLU A 110 9.70 12.28 16.13
N LYS A 111 10.44 11.20 16.47
CA LYS A 111 11.58 10.74 15.67
C LYS A 111 11.13 10.21 14.31
N SER A 112 10.02 9.46 14.26
CA SER A 112 9.41 9.02 13.00
C SER A 112 9.01 10.22 12.13
N LYS A 113 8.34 11.22 12.71
CA LYS A 113 7.95 12.43 11.99
C LYS A 113 9.16 13.19 11.46
N ARG A 114 10.18 13.41 12.30
CA ARG A 114 11.41 14.08 11.90
C ARG A 114 12.12 13.34 10.76
N LEU A 115 12.18 12.01 10.82
CA LEU A 115 12.75 11.21 9.74
C LEU A 115 11.94 11.34 8.45
N SER A 116 10.61 11.31 8.55
CA SER A 116 9.70 11.54 7.40
C SER A 116 9.96 12.89 6.74
N ASP A 117 9.99 13.96 7.53
CA ASP A 117 10.23 15.33 7.04
C ASP A 117 11.60 15.48 6.34
N LEU A 118 12.61 14.68 6.73
CA LEU A 118 13.93 14.66 6.11
C LEU A 118 13.97 13.91 4.77
N ILE A 119 13.16 12.85 4.60
CA ILE A 119 13.23 11.98 3.42
C ILE A 119 12.21 12.35 2.33
N ILE A 120 11.10 13.01 2.68
CA ILE A 120 10.10 13.48 1.70
C ILE A 120 10.75 14.33 0.59
N PRO A 121 11.62 15.32 0.88
CA PRO A 121 12.28 16.14 -0.15
C PRO A 121 13.23 15.37 -1.08
N LEU A 122 13.62 14.14 -0.70
CA LEU A 122 14.51 13.29 -1.47
C LEU A 122 13.75 12.39 -2.46
N THR A 123 12.41 12.40 -2.43
CA THR A 123 11.58 11.61 -3.33
C THR A 123 11.43 12.39 -4.63
N PRO A 124 11.98 11.92 -5.77
CA PRO A 124 11.82 12.62 -7.04
C PRO A 124 10.34 12.71 -7.43
N LEU A 125 9.96 13.83 -8.06
CA LEU A 125 8.62 14.07 -8.61
C LEU A 125 8.26 13.07 -9.71
#